data_AF-A0A2T2ZS05-F1
#
_entry.id   AF-A0A2T2ZS05-F1
#
_cell.length_a   1.000
_cell.length_b   1.000
_cell.length_c   1.000
_cell.angle_alpha   90.00
_cell.angle_beta   90.00
_cell.angle_gamma   90.00
#
_symmetry.space_group_name_H-M   'P 1'
#
loop_
_entity.id
_entity.type
_entity.pdbx_description
1 polymer ?
#
loop_
_entity_poly.entity_id
_entity_poly.type
_entity_poly.pdbx_seq_one_letter_code
_entity_poly.pdbx_strand_id
1 'polypeptide(L)'
;TFFDGDTSSLDDGVAVNAALAYALQDYIVGFVQTGNPNKSPAGPALGFPMYGSNSTVVKFSSSGLQLAQDDMDNDRCPWWQQAMAKGLI
;
A
#
# COMPACT_ATOMS: atom_id res chain seq x y z
N THR A 1 2.78 14.64 -5.52
CA THR A 1 1.64 15.49 -5.07
C THR A 1 0.46 14.58 -4.79
N PHE A 2 -0.60 15.08 -4.13
CA PHE A 2 -1.85 14.32 -4.00
C PHE A 2 -2.58 14.35 -5.35
N PHE A 3 -3.25 13.24 -5.71
CA PHE A 3 -4.24 13.18 -6.77
C PHE A 3 -5.30 14.27 -6.60
N ASP A 4 -5.61 14.97 -7.69
CA ASP A 4 -6.43 16.17 -7.75
C ASP A 4 -7.86 15.92 -8.25
N GLY A 5 -8.16 14.69 -8.66
CA GLY A 5 -9.46 14.30 -9.20
C GLY A 5 -9.53 14.30 -10.73
N ASP A 6 -8.49 14.71 -11.45
CA ASP A 6 -8.49 14.62 -12.91
C ASP A 6 -8.41 13.17 -13.38
N THR A 7 -9.42 12.74 -14.13
CA THR A 7 -9.46 11.43 -14.80
C THR A 7 -9.60 11.58 -16.32
N SER A 8 -9.53 12.81 -16.83
CA SER A 8 -9.65 13.11 -18.26
C SER A 8 -8.35 12.90 -19.03
N SER A 9 -7.21 12.97 -18.32
CA SER A 9 -5.89 12.66 -18.85
C SER A 9 -5.49 11.20 -18.61
N LEU A 10 -4.62 10.68 -19.47
CA LEU A 10 -4.00 9.38 -19.28
C LEU A 10 -2.71 9.54 -18.47
N ASP A 11 -2.44 8.60 -17.57
CA ASP A 11 -1.19 8.46 -16.84
C ASP A 11 -0.37 7.33 -17.46
N ASP A 12 0.75 7.67 -18.11
CA ASP A 12 1.56 6.75 -18.94
C ASP A 12 0.74 5.92 -19.94
N GLY A 13 -0.30 6.54 -20.53
CA GLY A 13 -1.18 5.90 -21.52
C GLY A 13 -2.27 5.01 -20.92
N VAL A 14 -2.41 4.99 -19.58
CA VAL A 14 -3.42 4.22 -18.86
C VAL A 14 -4.45 5.16 -18.22
N ALA A 15 -5.71 4.75 -18.20
CA ALA A 15 -6.75 5.51 -17.54
C ALA A 15 -6.53 5.55 -16.02
N VAL A 16 -6.66 6.73 -15.43
CA VAL A 16 -6.48 6.93 -13.98
C VAL A 16 -7.65 6.31 -13.20
N ASN A 17 -7.34 5.48 -12.22
CA ASN A 17 -8.35 4.94 -11.29
C ASN A 17 -8.45 5.83 -10.04
N ALA A 18 -9.37 6.80 -10.09
CA ALA A 18 -9.60 7.75 -9.00
C ALA A 18 -9.90 7.07 -7.65
N ALA A 19 -10.64 5.96 -7.64
CA ALA A 19 -11.01 5.27 -6.40
C ALA A 19 -9.77 4.70 -5.69
N LEU A 20 -8.82 4.12 -6.44
CA LEU A 20 -7.55 3.65 -5.87
C LEU A 20 -6.68 4.80 -5.38
N ALA A 21 -6.64 5.90 -6.13
CA ALA A 21 -5.88 7.08 -5.75
C ALA A 21 -6.40 7.68 -4.43
N TYR A 22 -7.71 7.87 -4.30
CA TYR A 22 -8.32 8.35 -3.05
C TYR A 22 -8.11 7.37 -1.89
N ALA A 23 -8.25 6.06 -2.12
CA ALA A 23 -8.00 5.09 -1.06
C ALA A 23 -6.56 5.14 -0.53
N LEU A 24 -5.56 5.29 -1.41
CA LEU A 24 -4.17 5.48 -1.00
C LEU A 24 -4.00 6.76 -0.17
N GLN A 25 -4.58 7.86 -0.63
CA GLN A 25 -4.55 9.14 0.08
C GLN A 25 -5.18 9.05 1.47
N ASP A 26 -6.31 8.37 1.59
CA ASP A 26 -7.00 8.17 2.87
C ASP A 26 -6.13 7.41 3.87
N TYR A 27 -5.46 6.33 3.44
CA TYR A 27 -4.53 5.61 4.32
C TYR A 27 -3.38 6.51 4.78
N ILE A 28 -2.81 7.32 3.88
CA ILE A 28 -1.73 8.27 4.21
C ILE A 28 -2.24 9.30 5.22
N VAL A 29 -3.41 9.91 4.98
CA VAL A 29 -4.01 10.91 5.88
C VAL A 29 -4.30 10.32 7.25
N GLY A 30 -4.96 9.15 7.31
CA GLY A 30 -5.25 8.47 8.57
C GLY A 30 -3.99 8.15 9.38
N PHE A 31 -2.93 7.69 8.70
CA PHE A 31 -1.65 7.41 9.33
C PHE A 31 -0.97 8.69 9.84
N VAL A 32 -0.90 9.75 9.03
CA VAL A 32 -0.28 11.03 9.43
C VAL A 32 -1.01 11.65 10.63
N GLN A 33 -2.34 11.58 10.66
CA GLN A 33 -3.13 12.17 11.73
C GLN A 33 -3.11 11.37 13.04
N THR A 34 -3.03 10.04 12.97
CA THR A 34 -3.33 9.18 14.12
C THR A 34 -2.32 8.07 14.39
N GLY A 35 -1.35 7.87 13.49
CA GLY A 35 -0.46 6.71 13.47
C GLY A 35 -1.15 5.41 13.00
N ASN A 36 -2.41 5.46 12.57
CA ASN A 36 -3.16 4.28 12.09
C ASN A 36 -3.84 4.57 10.74
N PRO A 37 -3.47 3.89 9.65
CA PRO A 37 -4.05 4.12 8.32
C PRO A 37 -5.56 3.84 8.26
N ASN A 38 -6.09 3.04 9.18
CA ASN A 38 -7.54 2.74 9.25
C ASN A 38 -8.38 3.88 9.82
N LYS A 39 -7.77 4.97 10.30
CA LYS A 39 -8.46 6.08 10.97
C LYS A 39 -8.52 7.36 10.11
N SER A 40 -8.57 7.22 8.79
CA SER A 40 -8.94 8.35 7.92
C SER A 40 -10.34 8.86 8.29
N PRO A 41 -10.60 10.19 8.25
CA PRO A 41 -11.94 10.74 8.39
C PRO A 41 -12.96 10.17 7.38
N ALA A 42 -12.51 9.77 6.19
CA ALA A 42 -13.35 9.12 5.17
C ALA A 42 -13.62 7.63 5.46
N GLY A 43 -12.92 7.05 6.43
CA GLY A 43 -12.88 5.61 6.68
C GLY A 43 -11.98 4.86 5.71
N PRO A 44 -11.58 3.61 6.04
CA PRO A 44 -10.75 2.80 5.16
C PRO A 44 -11.59 2.10 4.08
N ALA A 45 -11.17 2.19 2.82
CA ALA A 45 -11.80 1.44 1.72
C ALA A 45 -11.70 -0.09 1.91
N LEU A 46 -10.61 -0.55 2.53
CA LEU A 46 -10.36 -1.91 2.98
C LEU A 46 -9.57 -1.87 4.29
N GLY A 47 -9.78 -2.80 5.22
CA GLY A 47 -8.98 -2.85 6.44
C GLY A 47 -7.49 -3.01 6.13
N PHE A 48 -6.66 -2.07 6.58
CA PHE A 48 -5.21 -2.12 6.45
C PHE A 48 -4.64 -2.92 7.63
N PRO A 49 -4.18 -4.17 7.41
CA PRO A 49 -3.71 -5.02 8.50
C PRO A 49 -2.35 -4.52 9.01
N MET A 50 -2.08 -4.77 10.29
CA MET A 50 -0.73 -4.64 10.79
C MET A 50 0.10 -5.79 10.21
N TYR A 51 1.20 -5.45 9.53
CA TYR A 51 2.14 -6.44 9.02
C TYR A 51 2.72 -7.26 10.18
N GLY A 52 2.85 -8.58 10.02
CA GLY A 52 3.19 -9.48 11.12
C GLY A 52 3.28 -10.93 10.66
N SER A 53 2.91 -11.89 11.52
CA SER A 53 3.15 -13.33 11.29
C SER A 53 2.45 -13.93 10.07
N ASN A 54 1.37 -13.31 9.57
CA ASN A 54 0.67 -13.75 8.37
C ASN A 54 1.10 -12.95 7.11
N SER A 55 2.09 -12.06 7.26
CA SER A 55 2.68 -11.24 6.18
C SER A 55 1.64 -10.63 5.25
N THR A 56 0.52 -10.19 5.80
CA THR A 56 -0.63 -9.76 5.03
C THR A 56 -0.49 -8.28 4.68
N VAL A 57 -0.74 -7.95 3.43
CA VAL A 57 -0.65 -6.59 2.88
C VAL A 57 -1.94 -6.21 2.14
N VAL A 58 -2.17 -4.90 2.00
CA VAL A 58 -3.16 -4.39 1.04
C VAL A 58 -2.49 -4.30 -0.32
N LYS A 59 -2.93 -5.13 -1.27
CA LYS A 59 -2.47 -5.13 -2.65
C LYS A 59 -3.34 -4.21 -3.50
N PHE A 60 -2.70 -3.23 -4.11
CA PHE A 60 -3.29 -2.37 -5.13
C PHE A 60 -3.16 -3.06 -6.50
N SER A 61 -4.26 -3.14 -7.24
CA SER A 61 -4.31 -3.76 -8.56
C SER A 61 -5.30 -3.03 -9.46
N SER A 62 -5.23 -3.23 -10.77
CA SER A 62 -6.20 -2.67 -11.72
C SER A 62 -7.65 -3.07 -11.41
N SER A 63 -7.85 -4.22 -10.76
CA SER A 63 -9.16 -4.70 -10.29
C SER A 63 -9.62 -4.12 -8.95
N GLY A 64 -8.78 -3.34 -8.26
CA GLY A 64 -9.11 -2.76 -6.94
C GLY A 64 -8.14 -3.16 -5.84
N LEU A 65 -8.60 -3.01 -4.59
CA LEU A 65 -7.87 -3.37 -3.38
C LEU A 65 -8.23 -4.78 -2.92
N GLN A 66 -7.23 -5.55 -2.50
CA GLN A 66 -7.41 -6.87 -1.92
C GLN A 66 -6.38 -7.14 -0.84
N LEU A 67 -6.72 -8.00 0.12
CA LEU A 67 -5.72 -8.56 1.03
C LEU A 67 -4.97 -9.68 0.33
N ALA A 68 -3.65 -9.66 0.45
CA ALA A 68 -2.77 -10.70 -0.08
C ALA A 68 -1.66 -11.01 0.92
N GLN A 69 -1.11 -12.21 0.85
CA GLN A 69 0.17 -12.49 1.48
C GLN A 69 1.27 -11.80 0.66
N ASP A 70 2.24 -11.19 1.34
CA ASP A 70 3.43 -10.61 0.74
C ASP A 70 4.20 -11.70 -0.01
N ASP A 71 4.36 -11.53 -1.32
CA ASP A 71 5.05 -12.48 -2.19
C ASP A 71 6.57 -12.44 -1.99
N MET A 72 7.07 -11.40 -1.32
CA MET A 72 8.46 -11.28 -0.90
C MET A 72 8.73 -11.96 0.44
N ASP A 73 7.71 -12.40 1.18
CA ASP A 73 7.90 -13.22 2.40
C ASP A 73 8.25 -14.67 2.04
N ASN A 74 9.45 -14.85 1.52
CA ASN A 74 10.05 -16.13 1.17
C ASN A 74 11.52 -16.15 1.62
N ASP A 75 12.17 -17.32 1.59
CA ASP A 75 13.53 -17.54 2.12
C ASP A 75 14.61 -16.57 1.62
N ARG A 76 14.40 -15.93 0.47
CA ARG A 76 15.32 -14.93 -0.07
C ARG A 76 15.30 -13.65 0.78
N CYS A 77 14.14 -13.24 1.30
CA CYS A 77 14.02 -12.01 2.07
C CYS A 77 14.81 -12.05 3.39
N PRO A 78 14.72 -13.10 4.23
CA PRO A 78 15.60 -13.26 5.38
C PRO A 78 17.08 -13.32 5.01
N TRP A 79 17.45 -13.96 3.89
CA TRP A 79 18.83 -14.01 3.43
C TRP A 79 19.39 -12.62 3.12
N TRP A 80 18.65 -11.81 2.34
CA TRP A 80 19.01 -10.43 2.03
C TRP A 80 19.07 -9.56 3.28
N GLN A 81 18.07 -9.64 4.16
CA GLN A 81 18.04 -8.88 5.41
C GLN A 81 19.21 -9.22 6.33
N GLN A 82 19.59 -10.50 6.43
CA GLN A 82 20.76 -10.91 7.20
C GLN A 82 22.07 -10.44 6.58
N ALA A 83 22.20 -10.49 5.25
CA ALA A 83 23.39 -10.04 4.55
C ALA A 83 23.59 -8.51 4.75
N MET A 84 22.51 -7.72 4.67
CA MET A 84 22.53 -6.28 4.99
C MET A 84 22.89 -6.04 6.46
N ALA A 85 22.28 -6.77 7.40
CA ALA A 85 22.57 -6.60 8.83
C ALA A 85 24.02 -6.96 9.20
N LYS A 86 24.65 -7.86 8.45
CA LYS A 86 26.04 -8.30 8.65
C LYS A 86 27.06 -7.49 7.84
N GLY A 87 26.63 -6.54 7.01
CA GLY A 87 27.51 -5.75 6.15
C GLY A 87 28.22 -6.57 5.07
N LEU A 88 27.58 -7.64 4.59
CA LEU A 88 28.13 -8.53 3.55
C LEU A 88 27.78 -8.07 2.12
N ILE A 89 26.99 -7.00 2.02
CA ILE A 89 26.54 -6.28 0.83
C ILE A 89 26.37 -4.81 1.18
#